data_AF-A0AAP8QFG4-F1
#
_entry.id   AF-A0AAP8QFG4-F1
#
_cell.length_a   1.000
_cell.length_b   1.000
_cell.length_c   1.000
_cell.angle_alpha   90.00
_cell.angle_beta   90.00
_cell.angle_gamma   90.00
#
_symmetry.space_group_name_H-M   'P 1'
#
loop_
_entity.id
_entity.type
_entity.pdbx_description
1 polymer ?
#
loop_
_entity_poly.entity_id
_entity_poly.type
_entity_poly.pdbx_seq_one_letter_code
_entity_poly.pdbx_strand_id
1 'polypeptide(L)'
;MKLAEVLVYADINQLHQIARHYGYQCDPHSKNELVTTLMTGLRHQKTIRTELEQLSSADLHFLLLLFLDKRERFTLEDLLAKAAIAQVEECEEKKEEARKKVAFSLKRGWIFPAKGRLQGQFEIPVDIRELYVQTWIRYLPRINVQSEVPSVYRDEGTALLDDMLILLRFLQNEPVPLTQDGGMYRRYQVQLFNFLSVKEEPLAPQKWRFGYGLHFDLYPDRFSLLYDFCYHKGWIAEDGKQVYITSSGLELLQQGISPLTHHECIRFWFRLYKRAIPNLPLLVQLIAMLTSNQWYSSQQLSDLLLPWMKPFYYDKREEILSNRILKMMVHVGLLKVGQSKADEWVYERTDVCEVWLRDYNGFVDTTILMK
;
A
#
# COMPACT_ATOMS: atom_id res chain seq x y z
N MET A 1 -10.56 -11.62 -14.88
CA MET A 1 -11.50 -12.75 -15.12
C MET A 1 -12.77 -12.60 -14.26
N LYS A 2 -13.96 -12.87 -14.80
CA LYS A 2 -15.24 -12.81 -14.04
C LYS A 2 -15.59 -14.16 -13.43
N LEU A 3 -16.41 -14.18 -12.36
CA LEU A 3 -16.82 -15.41 -11.67
C LEU A 3 -17.43 -16.44 -12.63
N ALA A 4 -18.27 -15.99 -13.58
CA ALA A 4 -18.90 -16.87 -14.57
C ALA A 4 -17.88 -17.69 -15.37
N GLU A 5 -16.81 -17.04 -15.81
CA GLU A 5 -15.73 -17.70 -16.56
C GLU A 5 -15.02 -18.72 -15.66
N VAL A 6 -14.71 -18.33 -14.43
CA VAL A 6 -14.00 -19.17 -13.47
C VAL A 6 -14.78 -20.44 -13.13
N LEU A 7 -16.09 -20.33 -12.88
CA LEU A 7 -16.91 -21.47 -12.48
C LEU A 7 -17.12 -22.49 -13.61
N VAL A 8 -17.21 -22.04 -14.87
CA VAL A 8 -17.30 -22.94 -16.03
C VAL A 8 -16.06 -23.85 -16.09
N TYR A 9 -14.89 -23.27 -15.85
CA TYR A 9 -13.63 -24.00 -15.88
C TYR A 9 -13.32 -24.71 -14.57
N ALA A 10 -13.85 -24.33 -13.41
CA ALA A 10 -13.53 -24.97 -12.14
C ALA A 10 -13.78 -26.50 -12.12
N ASP A 11 -13.00 -27.20 -11.30
CA ASP A 11 -13.18 -28.64 -11.04
C ASP A 11 -14.48 -28.90 -10.28
N ILE A 12 -15.19 -29.98 -10.63
CA ILE A 12 -16.50 -30.28 -10.02
C ILE A 12 -16.40 -30.53 -8.52
N ASN A 13 -15.29 -31.09 -8.02
CA ASN A 13 -15.10 -31.32 -6.60
C ASN A 13 -14.95 -30.01 -5.83
N GLN A 14 -14.25 -29.03 -6.43
CA GLN A 14 -14.14 -27.69 -5.85
C GLN A 14 -15.51 -27.01 -5.77
N LEU A 15 -16.32 -27.09 -6.84
CA LEU A 15 -17.67 -26.53 -6.84
C LEU A 15 -18.55 -27.17 -5.75
N HIS A 16 -18.49 -28.49 -5.58
CA HIS A 16 -19.19 -29.20 -4.50
C HIS A 16 -18.71 -28.78 -3.11
N GLN A 17 -17.41 -28.57 -2.94
CA GLN A 17 -16.84 -28.09 -1.68
C GLN A 17 -17.38 -26.71 -1.31
N ILE A 18 -17.47 -25.80 -2.29
CA ILE A 18 -18.03 -24.45 -2.09
C ILE A 18 -19.52 -24.55 -1.77
N ALA A 19 -20.29 -25.31 -2.55
CA ALA A 19 -21.74 -25.45 -2.32
C ALA A 19 -22.06 -26.01 -0.93
N ARG A 20 -21.32 -27.04 -0.48
CA ARG A 20 -21.44 -27.60 0.88
C ARG A 20 -21.09 -26.58 1.95
N HIS A 21 -20.12 -25.70 1.72
CA HIS A 21 -19.76 -24.67 2.70
C HIS A 21 -20.91 -23.71 2.96
N TYR A 22 -21.60 -23.27 1.90
CA TYR A 22 -22.74 -22.35 2.00
C TYR A 22 -24.09 -23.05 2.22
N GLY A 23 -24.11 -24.39 2.30
CA GLY A 23 -25.33 -25.17 2.51
C GLY A 23 -26.30 -25.17 1.32
N TYR A 24 -25.81 -24.96 0.09
CA TYR A 24 -26.65 -25.02 -1.11
C TYR A 24 -27.05 -26.47 -1.42
N GLN A 25 -28.33 -26.68 -1.70
CA GLN A 25 -28.86 -27.96 -2.18
C GLN A 25 -28.79 -27.95 -3.72
N CYS A 26 -27.90 -28.75 -4.28
CA CYS A 26 -27.72 -28.90 -5.72
C CYS A 26 -27.74 -30.38 -6.08
N ASP A 27 -28.24 -30.74 -7.27
CA ASP A 27 -28.05 -32.08 -7.82
C ASP A 27 -26.54 -32.40 -7.96
N PRO A 28 -26.03 -33.49 -7.33
CA PRO A 28 -24.63 -33.90 -7.45
C PRO A 28 -24.17 -34.19 -8.88
N HIS A 29 -25.09 -34.50 -9.80
CA HIS A 29 -24.78 -34.89 -11.18
C HIS A 29 -24.86 -33.74 -12.20
N SER A 30 -25.43 -32.59 -11.83
CA SER A 30 -25.62 -31.46 -12.74
C SER A 30 -24.60 -30.34 -12.50
N LYS A 31 -23.51 -30.31 -13.27
CA LYS A 31 -22.52 -29.21 -13.21
C LYS A 31 -23.18 -27.85 -13.52
N ASN A 32 -24.11 -27.81 -14.47
CA ASN A 32 -24.77 -26.57 -14.86
C ASN A 32 -25.64 -25.99 -13.73
N GLU A 33 -26.39 -26.84 -13.02
CA GLU A 33 -27.17 -26.42 -11.86
C GLU A 33 -26.27 -25.92 -10.73
N LEU A 34 -25.17 -26.61 -10.48
CA LEU A 34 -24.17 -26.22 -9.48
C LEU A 34 -23.54 -24.86 -9.81
N VAL A 35 -23.15 -24.64 -11.08
CA VAL A 35 -22.60 -23.35 -11.54
C VAL A 35 -23.64 -22.23 -11.38
N THR A 36 -24.88 -22.43 -11.84
CA THR A 36 -25.93 -21.40 -11.72
C THR A 36 -26.25 -21.05 -10.27
N THR A 37 -26.30 -22.06 -9.39
CA THR A 37 -26.55 -21.86 -7.96
C THR A 37 -25.41 -21.07 -7.31
N LEU A 38 -24.16 -21.45 -7.57
CA LEU A 38 -22.98 -20.75 -7.03
C LEU A 38 -22.85 -19.33 -7.58
N MET A 39 -23.11 -19.11 -8.87
CA MET A 39 -23.12 -17.78 -9.48
C MET A 39 -24.05 -16.82 -8.76
N THR A 40 -25.24 -17.29 -8.40
CA THR A 40 -26.27 -16.48 -7.74
C THR A 40 -25.96 -16.32 -6.25
N GLY A 41 -25.61 -17.43 -5.58
CA GLY A 41 -25.40 -17.46 -4.14
C GLY A 41 -24.16 -16.69 -3.67
N LEU A 42 -23.02 -16.83 -4.36
CA LEU A 42 -21.75 -16.19 -3.97
C LEU A 42 -21.77 -14.66 -4.13
N ARG A 43 -22.62 -14.14 -5.03
CA ARG A 43 -22.78 -12.71 -5.28
C ARG A 43 -23.89 -12.08 -4.44
N HIS A 44 -24.65 -12.89 -3.70
CA HIS A 44 -25.79 -12.41 -2.93
C HIS A 44 -25.33 -11.59 -1.72
N GLN A 45 -25.79 -10.34 -1.62
CA GLN A 45 -25.34 -9.37 -0.62
C GLN A 45 -25.45 -9.88 0.83
N LYS A 46 -26.54 -10.63 1.14
CA LYS A 46 -26.74 -11.21 2.47
C LYS A 46 -25.70 -12.28 2.79
N THR A 47 -25.31 -13.09 1.80
CA THR A 47 -24.30 -14.13 1.95
C THR A 47 -22.96 -13.49 2.27
N ILE A 48 -22.52 -12.53 1.44
CA ILE A 48 -21.25 -11.80 1.62
C ILE A 48 -21.19 -11.13 3.01
N ARG A 49 -22.30 -10.50 3.43
CA ARG A 49 -22.37 -9.85 4.74
C ARG A 49 -22.21 -10.85 5.89
N THR A 50 -22.98 -11.93 5.89
CA THR A 50 -22.87 -12.99 6.91
C THR A 50 -21.46 -13.55 6.97
N GLU A 51 -20.82 -13.76 5.80
CA GLU A 51 -19.45 -14.25 5.72
C GLU A 51 -18.47 -13.29 6.38
N LEU A 52 -18.55 -11.99 6.08
CA LEU A 52 -17.69 -10.95 6.65
C LEU A 52 -17.86 -10.82 8.17
N GLU A 53 -19.09 -10.92 8.68
CA GLU A 53 -19.40 -10.84 10.13
C GLU A 53 -18.79 -12.01 10.92
N GLN A 54 -18.54 -13.16 10.27
CA GLN A 54 -17.95 -14.35 10.88
C GLN A 54 -16.41 -14.41 10.77
N LEU A 55 -15.77 -13.50 10.03
CA LEU A 55 -14.32 -13.52 9.88
C LEU A 55 -13.62 -13.03 11.15
N SER A 56 -12.57 -13.73 11.55
CA SER A 56 -11.61 -13.18 12.51
C SER A 56 -10.90 -11.95 11.92
N SER A 57 -10.32 -11.10 12.77
CA SER A 57 -9.52 -9.94 12.30
C SER A 57 -8.40 -10.37 11.35
N ALA A 58 -7.75 -11.51 11.63
CA ALA A 58 -6.69 -12.05 10.78
C ALA A 58 -7.20 -12.63 9.45
N ASP A 59 -8.42 -13.18 9.40
CA ASP A 59 -9.02 -13.66 8.15
C ASP A 59 -9.50 -12.50 7.28
N LEU A 60 -10.06 -11.46 7.89
CA LEU A 60 -10.42 -10.22 7.21
C LEU A 60 -9.17 -9.52 6.64
N HIS A 61 -8.09 -9.42 7.41
CA HIS A 61 -6.82 -8.87 6.91
C HIS A 61 -6.30 -9.67 5.72
N PHE A 62 -6.34 -11.01 5.78
CA PHE A 62 -5.96 -11.86 4.65
C PHE A 62 -6.84 -11.64 3.42
N LEU A 63 -8.17 -11.57 3.60
CA LEU A 63 -9.12 -11.28 2.53
C LEU A 63 -8.79 -9.94 1.87
N LEU A 64 -8.54 -8.88 2.65
CA LEU A 64 -8.22 -7.57 2.11
C LEU A 64 -6.86 -7.58 1.39
N LEU A 65 -5.86 -8.32 1.89
CA LEU A 65 -4.56 -8.48 1.21
C LEU A 65 -4.70 -9.15 -0.16
N LEU A 66 -5.67 -10.03 -0.33
CA LEU A 66 -5.99 -10.67 -1.60
C LEU A 66 -6.82 -9.75 -2.50
N PHE A 67 -7.82 -9.09 -1.93
CA PHE A 67 -8.87 -8.40 -2.70
C PHE A 67 -8.48 -6.97 -3.09
N LEU A 68 -7.54 -6.35 -2.37
CA LEU A 68 -6.94 -5.07 -2.78
C LEU A 68 -5.69 -5.26 -3.65
N ASP A 69 -5.29 -6.49 -3.92
CA ASP A 69 -4.24 -6.76 -4.89
C ASP A 69 -4.88 -6.95 -6.27
N LYS A 70 -4.69 -5.98 -7.15
CA LYS A 70 -5.33 -5.96 -8.46
C LYS A 70 -4.83 -7.01 -9.45
N ARG A 71 -3.73 -7.73 -9.14
CA ARG A 71 -3.27 -8.85 -9.95
C ARG A 71 -4.39 -9.86 -10.18
N GLU A 72 -4.48 -10.39 -11.39
CA GLU A 72 -5.49 -11.41 -11.74
C GLU A 72 -5.09 -12.81 -11.26
N ARG A 73 -3.78 -13.04 -11.10
CA ARG A 73 -3.21 -14.36 -10.82
C ARG A 73 -2.20 -14.30 -9.68
N PHE A 74 -2.18 -15.38 -8.91
CA PHE A 74 -1.31 -15.55 -7.75
C PHE A 74 -0.67 -16.93 -7.78
N THR A 75 0.60 -17.01 -7.41
CA THR A 75 1.22 -18.31 -7.10
C THR A 75 0.84 -18.76 -5.69
N LEU A 76 1.06 -20.04 -5.36
CA LEU A 76 0.91 -20.50 -3.98
C LEU A 76 1.83 -19.72 -3.02
N GLU A 77 3.04 -19.35 -3.46
CA GLU A 77 3.97 -18.55 -2.65
C GLU A 77 3.43 -17.16 -2.36
N ASP A 78 2.81 -16.49 -3.34
CA ASP A 78 2.13 -15.21 -3.13
C ASP A 78 1.03 -15.32 -2.06
N LEU A 79 0.21 -16.37 -2.14
CA LEU A 79 -0.89 -16.60 -1.21
C LEU A 79 -0.38 -16.89 0.21
N LEU A 80 0.65 -17.74 0.33
CA LEU A 80 1.28 -18.05 1.61
C LEU A 80 1.97 -16.83 2.22
N ALA A 81 2.63 -16.00 1.40
CA ALA A 81 3.24 -14.76 1.86
C ALA A 81 2.18 -13.78 2.40
N LYS A 82 1.06 -13.61 1.70
CA LYS A 82 -0.06 -12.78 2.18
C LYS A 82 -0.68 -13.33 3.45
N ALA A 83 -0.86 -14.65 3.55
CA ALA A 83 -1.39 -15.29 4.75
C ALA A 83 -0.46 -15.11 5.96
N ALA A 84 0.86 -15.17 5.74
CA ALA A 84 1.86 -14.90 6.77
C ALA A 84 1.86 -13.42 7.22
N ILE A 85 1.67 -12.47 6.29
CA ILE A 85 1.52 -11.04 6.61
C ILE A 85 0.24 -10.80 7.43
N ALA A 86 -0.85 -11.50 7.12
CA ALA A 86 -2.12 -11.37 7.82
C ALA A 86 -2.05 -11.78 9.30
N GLN A 87 -1.10 -12.66 9.64
CA GLN A 87 -0.93 -13.19 10.98
C GLN A 87 -0.13 -12.21 11.85
N VAL A 88 -0.85 -11.39 12.62
CA VAL A 88 -0.23 -10.36 13.47
C VAL A 88 0.43 -10.98 14.70
N GLU A 89 -0.23 -11.96 15.32
CA GLU A 89 0.25 -12.68 16.50
C GLU A 89 1.34 -13.69 16.16
N GLU A 90 2.24 -13.94 17.10
CA GLU A 90 3.22 -15.01 16.98
C GLU A 90 2.56 -16.36 17.27
N CYS A 91 2.58 -17.24 16.27
CA CYS A 91 2.15 -18.62 16.38
C CYS A 91 3.34 -19.52 16.03
N GLU A 92 3.51 -20.62 16.76
CA GLU A 92 4.55 -21.62 16.50
C GLU A 92 4.40 -22.27 15.10
N GLU A 93 3.16 -22.39 14.61
CA GLU A 93 2.83 -23.08 13.36
C GLU A 93 2.47 -22.13 12.19
N LYS A 94 3.21 -21.02 12.01
CA LYS A 94 2.89 -19.98 10.99
C LYS A 94 2.65 -20.54 9.59
N LYS A 95 3.43 -21.54 9.16
CA LYS A 95 3.29 -22.14 7.83
C LYS A 95 2.00 -22.93 7.67
N GLU A 96 1.57 -23.62 8.72
CA GLU A 96 0.37 -24.44 8.69
C GLU A 96 -0.88 -23.55 8.76
N GLU A 97 -0.87 -22.51 9.60
CA GLU A 97 -1.92 -21.49 9.62
C GLU A 97 -2.05 -20.77 8.26
N ALA A 98 -0.92 -20.44 7.62
CA ALA A 98 -0.93 -19.87 6.28
C ALA A 98 -1.60 -20.81 5.26
N ARG A 99 -1.30 -22.11 5.30
CA ARG A 99 -1.95 -23.11 4.43
C ARG A 99 -3.43 -23.25 4.71
N LYS A 100 -3.84 -23.23 5.98
CA LYS A 100 -5.26 -23.25 6.38
C LYS A 100 -6.01 -22.06 5.78
N LYS A 101 -5.45 -20.85 5.82
CA LYS A 101 -6.05 -19.65 5.20
C LYS A 101 -6.21 -19.79 3.68
N VAL A 102 -5.24 -20.39 2.99
CA VAL A 102 -5.35 -20.68 1.55
C VAL A 102 -6.41 -21.74 1.25
N ALA A 103 -6.46 -22.82 2.03
CA ALA A 103 -7.50 -23.85 1.88
C ALA A 103 -8.90 -23.28 2.18
N PHE A 104 -8.98 -22.37 3.15
CA PHE A 104 -10.20 -21.67 3.53
C PHE A 104 -10.71 -20.76 2.42
N SER A 105 -9.83 -20.00 1.75
CA SER A 105 -10.23 -19.14 0.62
C SER A 105 -10.70 -19.95 -0.60
N LEU A 106 -10.11 -21.13 -0.85
CA LEU A 106 -10.62 -22.07 -1.86
C LEU A 106 -12.03 -22.58 -1.51
N LYS A 107 -12.25 -22.98 -0.24
CA LYS A 107 -13.54 -23.48 0.24
C LYS A 107 -14.65 -22.42 0.17
N ARG A 108 -14.30 -21.14 0.37
CA ARG A 108 -15.24 -20.00 0.28
C ARG A 108 -15.51 -19.53 -1.14
N GLY A 109 -14.79 -20.05 -2.14
CA GLY A 109 -14.92 -19.60 -3.52
C GLY A 109 -14.38 -18.18 -3.74
N TRP A 110 -13.40 -17.76 -2.93
CA TRP A 110 -12.71 -16.49 -3.13
C TRP A 110 -11.60 -16.60 -4.17
N ILE A 111 -10.96 -17.77 -4.23
CA ILE A 111 -9.89 -18.07 -5.17
C ILE A 111 -10.16 -19.40 -5.86
N PHE A 112 -9.65 -19.56 -7.08
CA PHE A 112 -9.82 -20.76 -7.88
C PHE A 112 -8.51 -21.17 -8.54
N PRO A 113 -8.17 -22.47 -8.62
CA PRO A 113 -7.01 -22.92 -9.37
C PRO A 113 -7.14 -22.58 -10.86
N ALA A 114 -6.10 -21.97 -11.44
CA ALA A 114 -6.03 -21.70 -12.87
C ALA A 114 -5.86 -23.01 -13.66
N LYS A 115 -6.37 -23.05 -14.89
CA LYS A 115 -6.32 -24.23 -15.78
C LYS A 115 -5.31 -24.09 -16.91
N GLY A 116 -4.98 -25.23 -17.52
CA GLY A 116 -4.13 -25.31 -18.71
C GLY A 116 -2.67 -24.98 -18.39
N ARG A 117 -2.04 -24.12 -19.21
CA ARG A 117 -0.62 -23.74 -19.09
C ARG A 117 -0.27 -22.99 -17.80
N LEU A 118 -1.27 -22.59 -17.02
CA LEU A 118 -1.15 -21.83 -15.77
C LEU A 118 -1.32 -22.71 -14.52
N GLN A 119 -1.24 -24.03 -14.67
CA GLN A 119 -1.35 -24.96 -13.56
C GLN A 119 -0.38 -24.60 -12.42
N GLY A 120 -0.91 -24.52 -11.19
CA GLY A 120 -0.16 -24.06 -10.01
C GLY A 120 -0.38 -22.58 -9.65
N GLN A 121 -1.11 -21.84 -10.49
CA GLN A 121 -1.58 -20.48 -10.16
C GLN A 121 -3.04 -20.49 -9.70
N PHE A 122 -3.45 -19.39 -9.08
CA PHE A 122 -4.78 -19.16 -8.57
C PHE A 122 -5.33 -17.84 -9.11
N GLU A 123 -6.61 -17.83 -9.44
CA GLU A 123 -7.34 -16.69 -9.98
C GLU A 123 -8.38 -16.20 -8.97
N ILE A 124 -8.56 -14.88 -8.91
CA ILE A 124 -9.55 -14.22 -8.06
C ILE A 124 -10.56 -13.54 -8.98
N PRO A 125 -11.86 -13.91 -8.92
CA PRO A 125 -12.88 -13.26 -9.72
C PRO A 125 -13.02 -11.78 -9.34
N VAL A 126 -12.90 -10.88 -10.32
CA VAL A 126 -12.90 -9.43 -10.10
C VAL A 126 -14.22 -8.95 -9.51
N ASP A 127 -15.34 -9.51 -9.97
CA ASP A 127 -16.68 -9.19 -9.51
C ASP A 127 -16.96 -9.68 -8.08
N ILE A 128 -16.32 -10.76 -7.62
CA ILE A 128 -16.37 -11.17 -6.22
C ILE A 128 -15.56 -10.22 -5.35
N ARG A 129 -14.32 -9.93 -5.79
CA ARG A 129 -13.41 -9.02 -5.11
C ARG A 129 -14.08 -7.67 -4.80
N GLU A 130 -14.64 -7.03 -5.82
CA GLU A 130 -15.30 -5.72 -5.70
C GLU A 130 -16.48 -5.77 -4.75
N LEU A 131 -17.35 -6.78 -4.86
CA LEU A 131 -18.53 -6.92 -4.00
C LEU A 131 -18.17 -7.07 -2.53
N TYR A 132 -17.17 -7.89 -2.20
CA TYR A 132 -16.72 -8.06 -0.81
C TYR A 132 -16.12 -6.79 -0.23
N VAL A 133 -15.23 -6.11 -0.96
CA VAL A 133 -14.61 -4.87 -0.50
C VAL A 133 -15.66 -3.77 -0.29
N GLN A 134 -16.56 -3.58 -1.25
CA GLN A 134 -17.65 -2.60 -1.13
C GLN A 134 -18.60 -2.93 0.03
N THR A 135 -18.93 -4.21 0.22
CA THR A 135 -19.77 -4.65 1.33
C THR A 135 -19.10 -4.37 2.66
N TRP A 136 -17.82 -4.73 2.80
CA TRP A 136 -17.07 -4.50 4.01
C TRP A 136 -16.95 -3.00 4.34
N ILE A 137 -16.65 -2.15 3.35
CA ILE A 137 -16.63 -0.68 3.52
C ILE A 137 -17.99 -0.15 3.98
N ARG A 138 -19.09 -0.63 3.41
CA ARG A 138 -20.44 -0.18 3.76
C ARG A 138 -20.84 -0.53 5.20
N TYR A 139 -20.36 -1.65 5.73
CA TYR A 139 -20.75 -2.16 7.05
C TYR A 139 -19.66 -1.97 8.11
N LEU A 140 -18.61 -1.20 7.81
CA LEU A 140 -17.58 -0.86 8.77
C LEU A 140 -18.20 -0.27 10.05
N PRO A 141 -17.96 -0.88 11.23
CA PRO A 141 -18.58 -0.43 12.47
C PRO A 141 -18.19 1.02 12.78
N ARG A 142 -19.17 1.92 12.67
CA ARG A 142 -19.15 3.34 13.09
C ARG A 142 -17.79 4.04 12.97
N ILE A 143 -17.29 4.15 11.74
CA ILE A 143 -16.43 5.29 11.45
C ILE A 143 -17.36 6.46 11.16
N ASN A 144 -17.54 7.31 12.18
CA ASN A 144 -18.30 8.54 12.01
C ASN A 144 -17.53 9.46 11.08
N VAL A 145 -18.00 9.59 9.84
CA VAL A 145 -17.54 10.66 8.95
C VAL A 145 -17.49 11.97 9.74
N GLN A 146 -16.36 12.66 9.71
CA GLN A 146 -16.28 13.97 10.32
C GLN A 146 -17.26 14.88 9.58
N SER A 147 -18.32 15.30 10.28
CA SER A 147 -19.34 16.17 9.71
C SER A 147 -18.82 17.57 9.42
N GLU A 148 -17.66 17.93 9.97
CA GLU A 148 -17.02 19.21 9.78
C GLU A 148 -15.78 19.08 8.88
N VAL A 149 -15.81 19.80 7.75
CA VAL A 149 -14.66 19.99 6.88
C VAL A 149 -13.68 20.94 7.58
N PRO A 150 -12.36 20.65 7.63
CA PRO A 150 -11.38 21.55 8.20
C PRO A 150 -11.39 22.89 7.44
N SER A 151 -11.33 24.00 8.18
CA SER A 151 -11.36 25.36 7.60
C SER A 151 -10.13 25.66 6.74
N VAL A 152 -9.00 25.04 7.07
CA VAL A 152 -7.74 25.10 6.32
C VAL A 152 -7.16 23.69 6.28
N TYR A 153 -6.66 23.31 5.11
CA TYR A 153 -5.95 22.05 4.93
C TYR A 153 -4.70 22.26 4.08
N ARG A 154 -3.76 21.34 4.21
CA ARG A 154 -2.55 21.23 3.39
C ARG A 154 -2.73 20.09 2.40
N ASP A 155 -2.55 20.42 1.13
CA ASP A 155 -2.42 19.47 0.04
C ASP A 155 -1.05 19.69 -0.61
N GLU A 156 -0.19 18.69 -0.58
CA GLU A 156 1.15 18.77 -1.17
C GLU A 156 1.13 18.39 -2.67
N GLY A 157 0.01 17.88 -3.20
CA GLY A 157 -0.16 17.57 -4.62
C GLY A 157 1.02 16.79 -5.21
N THR A 158 1.59 17.30 -6.30
CA THR A 158 2.80 16.72 -6.93
C THR A 158 4.08 17.45 -6.56
N ALA A 159 4.10 18.24 -5.47
CA ALA A 159 5.25 19.07 -5.08
C ALA A 159 6.56 18.28 -4.92
N LEU A 160 6.47 17.00 -4.56
CA LEU A 160 7.63 16.10 -4.52
C LEU A 160 8.39 16.03 -5.85
N LEU A 161 7.70 16.11 -7.00
CA LEU A 161 8.35 16.12 -8.31
C LEU A 161 9.10 17.43 -8.58
N ASP A 162 8.52 18.55 -8.18
CA ASP A 162 9.17 19.86 -8.29
C ASP A 162 10.41 19.92 -7.38
N ASP A 163 10.30 19.37 -6.18
CA ASP A 163 11.38 19.26 -5.21
C ASP A 163 12.54 18.39 -5.73
N MET A 164 12.25 17.35 -6.52
CA MET A 164 13.30 16.58 -7.21
C MET A 164 14.07 17.45 -8.20
N LEU A 165 13.36 18.26 -9.01
CA LEU A 165 14.00 19.18 -9.95
C LEU A 165 14.79 20.28 -9.23
N ILE A 166 14.31 20.75 -8.07
CA ILE A 166 15.04 21.71 -7.22
C ILE A 166 16.36 21.11 -6.73
N LEU A 167 16.36 19.86 -6.24
CA LEU A 167 17.59 19.16 -5.87
C LEU A 167 18.57 19.06 -7.05
N LEU A 168 18.09 18.65 -8.23
CA LEU A 168 18.96 18.52 -9.40
C LEU A 168 19.54 19.86 -9.83
N ARG A 169 18.75 20.94 -9.87
CA ARG A 169 19.24 22.30 -10.16
C ARG A 169 20.24 22.78 -9.11
N PHE A 170 20.02 22.43 -7.84
CA PHE A 170 20.96 22.76 -6.77
C PHE A 170 22.33 22.13 -7.01
N LEU A 171 22.35 20.85 -7.41
CA LEU A 171 23.57 20.08 -7.72
C LEU A 171 24.18 20.40 -9.10
N GLN A 172 23.43 21.03 -10.00
CA GLN A 172 23.92 21.45 -11.31
C GLN A 172 24.95 22.58 -11.21
N ASN A 173 24.82 23.45 -10.20
CA ASN A 173 25.73 24.58 -10.04
C ASN A 173 27.14 24.09 -9.65
N GLU A 174 27.24 23.34 -8.56
CA GLU A 174 28.48 22.72 -8.09
C GLU A 174 28.19 21.43 -7.32
N PRO A 175 29.08 20.42 -7.38
CA PRO A 175 29.03 19.26 -6.49
C PRO A 175 29.01 19.67 -5.02
N VAL A 176 28.19 18.99 -4.22
CA VAL A 176 28.04 19.30 -2.80
C VAL A 176 28.89 18.33 -1.98
N PRO A 177 29.80 18.82 -1.13
CA PRO A 177 30.63 17.95 -0.31
C PRO A 177 29.79 17.20 0.74
N LEU A 178 30.16 15.95 0.97
CA LEU A 178 29.60 15.05 1.98
C LEU A 178 30.47 15.05 3.23
N THR A 179 29.82 14.81 4.37
CA THR A 179 30.46 14.51 5.64
C THR A 179 31.06 13.11 5.61
N GLN A 180 31.86 12.75 6.62
CA GLN A 180 32.40 11.39 6.75
C GLN A 180 31.29 10.33 6.86
N ASP A 181 30.14 10.72 7.40
CA ASP A 181 28.95 9.86 7.54
C ASP A 181 28.11 9.81 6.24
N GLY A 182 28.53 10.47 5.16
CA GLY A 182 27.87 10.43 3.85
C GLY A 182 26.76 11.46 3.63
N GLY A 183 26.29 12.17 4.66
CA GLY A 183 25.29 13.23 4.50
C GLY A 183 25.90 14.56 4.03
N MET A 184 25.14 15.39 3.29
CA MET A 184 25.55 16.76 2.95
C MET A 184 25.80 17.58 4.24
N TYR A 185 26.78 18.50 4.24
CA TYR A 185 26.98 19.38 5.40
C TYR A 185 25.72 20.22 5.68
N ARG A 186 25.46 20.48 6.98
CA ARG A 186 24.27 21.20 7.46
C ARG A 186 23.98 22.50 6.72
N ARG A 187 25.00 23.28 6.35
CA ARG A 187 24.83 24.53 5.59
C ARG A 187 24.13 24.32 4.23
N TYR A 188 24.51 23.26 3.51
CA TYR A 188 23.91 22.92 2.22
C TYR A 188 22.52 22.34 2.41
N GLN A 189 22.29 21.54 3.46
CA GLN A 189 20.95 21.05 3.80
C GLN A 189 19.99 22.21 4.07
N VAL A 190 20.36 23.16 4.96
CA VAL A 190 19.53 24.35 5.25
C VAL A 190 19.26 25.16 3.98
N GLN A 191 20.29 25.39 3.17
CA GLN A 191 20.14 26.14 1.93
C GLN A 191 19.17 25.45 0.97
N LEU A 192 19.35 24.15 0.72
CA LEU A 192 18.49 23.37 -0.16
C LEU A 192 17.05 23.28 0.37
N PHE A 193 16.87 22.98 1.65
CA PHE A 193 15.53 22.78 2.23
C PHE A 193 14.69 24.05 2.23
N ASN A 194 15.32 25.22 2.24
CA ASN A 194 14.64 26.51 2.08
C ASN A 194 14.08 26.74 0.67
N PHE A 195 14.63 26.07 -0.35
CA PHE A 195 14.14 26.15 -1.72
C PHE A 195 13.02 25.15 -2.02
N LEU A 196 12.88 24.09 -1.22
CA LEU A 196 11.85 23.08 -1.43
C LEU A 196 10.46 23.70 -1.25
N SER A 197 9.54 23.24 -2.09
CA SER A 197 8.11 23.55 -2.04
C SER A 197 7.52 23.10 -0.71
N VAL A 198 7.95 21.93 -0.23
CA VAL A 198 7.64 21.42 1.10
C VAL A 198 8.85 21.62 2.00
N LYS A 199 8.81 22.68 2.82
CA LYS A 199 9.92 23.03 3.73
C LYS A 199 10.21 21.91 4.73
N GLU A 200 11.50 21.64 4.92
CA GLU A 200 12.02 20.71 5.91
C GLU A 200 13.14 21.35 6.74
N GLU A 201 13.46 20.74 7.88
CA GLU A 201 14.56 21.16 8.74
C GLU A 201 15.60 20.05 8.85
N PRO A 202 16.90 20.36 8.84
CA PRO A 202 17.95 19.35 9.07
C PRO A 202 17.77 18.65 10.41
N LEU A 203 18.15 17.37 10.44
CA LEU A 203 18.10 16.58 11.66
C LEU A 203 18.89 17.24 12.81
N ALA A 204 18.39 17.08 14.03
CA ALA A 204 19.07 17.63 15.21
C ALA A 204 20.37 16.85 15.50
N PRO A 205 21.44 17.49 16.01
CA PRO A 205 22.79 16.90 16.12
C PRO A 205 22.95 15.68 17.03
N GLN A 206 21.91 15.26 17.76
CA GLN A 206 22.07 14.38 18.93
C GLN A 206 20.97 13.34 19.12
N LYS A 207 20.26 12.93 18.06
CA LYS A 207 19.38 11.77 18.17
C LYS A 207 19.89 10.68 17.26
N TRP A 208 20.42 9.62 17.90
CA TRP A 208 20.29 8.30 17.31
C TRP A 208 18.84 8.16 16.85
N ARG A 209 18.67 8.00 15.54
CA ARG A 209 17.38 8.01 14.86
C ARG A 209 17.17 6.65 14.27
N PHE A 210 15.94 6.18 14.37
CA PHE A 210 15.46 5.04 13.62
C PHE A 210 14.53 5.53 12.50
N GLY A 211 14.59 4.88 11.35
CA GLY A 211 13.84 5.27 10.16
C GLY A 211 13.97 4.28 9.03
N TYR A 212 13.29 4.60 7.94
CA TYR A 212 13.20 3.75 6.75
C TYR A 212 13.77 4.50 5.56
N GLY A 213 14.54 3.80 4.74
CA GLY A 213 15.30 4.41 3.67
C GLY A 213 16.77 4.06 3.76
N LEU A 214 17.55 4.54 2.81
CA LEU A 214 19.01 4.41 2.85
C LEU A 214 19.61 5.54 3.68
N HIS A 215 19.12 6.77 3.50
CA HIS A 215 19.67 7.97 4.14
C HIS A 215 18.78 8.51 5.27
N PHE A 216 18.02 7.65 5.95
CA PHE A 216 17.06 8.07 6.98
C PHE A 216 17.76 8.64 8.23
N ASP A 217 18.99 8.25 8.49
CA ASP A 217 19.81 8.75 9.59
C ASP A 217 20.49 10.08 9.26
N LEU A 218 20.57 10.43 7.98
CA LEU A 218 21.22 11.63 7.47
C LEU A 218 20.23 12.76 7.15
N TYR A 219 19.02 12.41 6.71
CA TYR A 219 18.01 13.36 6.26
C TYR A 219 16.61 13.11 6.85
N PRO A 220 15.74 14.14 6.95
CA PRO A 220 14.35 13.94 7.34
C PRO A 220 13.59 13.01 6.37
N ASP A 221 12.47 12.42 6.80
CA ASP A 221 11.83 11.30 6.07
C ASP A 221 11.48 11.63 4.61
N ARG A 222 11.02 12.86 4.35
CA ARG A 222 10.54 13.27 3.04
C ARG A 222 11.72 13.49 2.10
N PHE A 223 12.71 14.27 2.54
CA PHE A 223 13.93 14.45 1.77
C PHE A 223 14.71 13.15 1.59
N SER A 224 14.76 12.26 2.58
CA SER A 224 15.39 10.94 2.43
C SER A 224 14.73 10.13 1.31
N LEU A 225 13.39 10.09 1.23
CA LEU A 225 12.70 9.40 0.13
C LEU A 225 13.04 10.01 -1.24
N LEU A 226 13.02 11.33 -1.33
CA LEU A 226 13.35 12.06 -2.55
C LEU A 226 14.79 11.76 -2.99
N TYR A 227 15.74 11.88 -2.06
CA TYR A 227 17.16 11.66 -2.28
C TYR A 227 17.43 10.21 -2.73
N ASP A 228 16.89 9.24 -1.99
CA ASP A 228 17.00 7.81 -2.30
C ASP A 228 16.43 7.48 -3.68
N PHE A 229 15.32 8.12 -4.07
CA PHE A 229 14.71 7.94 -5.37
C PHE A 229 15.58 8.51 -6.50
N CYS A 230 16.06 9.75 -6.36
CA CYS A 230 16.96 10.38 -7.32
C CYS A 230 18.26 9.58 -7.50
N TYR A 231 18.81 9.06 -6.40
CA TYR A 231 19.97 8.18 -6.40
C TYR A 231 19.67 6.86 -7.12
N HIS A 232 18.55 6.21 -6.80
CA HIS A 232 18.13 4.95 -7.43
C HIS A 232 17.90 5.10 -8.95
N LYS A 233 17.38 6.25 -9.38
CA LYS A 233 17.18 6.57 -10.80
C LYS A 233 18.48 6.94 -11.51
N GLY A 234 19.58 7.07 -10.77
CA GLY A 234 20.88 7.47 -11.30
C GLY A 234 20.92 8.92 -11.74
N TRP A 235 20.03 9.78 -11.24
CA TRP A 235 20.03 11.21 -11.55
C TRP A 235 21.07 11.97 -10.73
N ILE A 236 21.39 11.44 -9.55
CA ILE A 236 22.49 11.88 -8.71
C ILE A 236 23.42 10.68 -8.44
N ALA A 237 24.68 10.97 -8.14
CA ALA A 237 25.65 9.98 -7.73
C ALA A 237 26.53 10.53 -6.60
N GLU A 238 27.17 9.62 -5.89
CA GLU A 238 28.10 9.90 -4.79
C GLU A 238 29.44 9.23 -5.07
N ASP A 239 30.54 9.92 -4.76
CA ASP A 239 31.91 9.36 -4.83
C ASP A 239 32.54 9.16 -3.43
N GLY A 240 31.73 9.27 -2.38
CA GLY A 240 32.15 9.23 -0.97
C GLY A 240 32.71 10.54 -0.43
N LYS A 241 32.95 11.55 -1.27
CA LYS A 241 33.39 12.90 -0.85
C LYS A 241 32.37 13.98 -1.18
N GLN A 242 31.57 13.77 -2.23
CA GLN A 242 30.60 14.71 -2.72
C GLN A 242 29.43 13.98 -3.39
N VAL A 243 28.28 14.65 -3.41
CA VAL A 243 27.13 14.30 -4.25
C VAL A 243 27.06 15.26 -5.43
N TYR A 244 26.77 14.73 -6.61
CA TYR A 244 26.71 15.49 -7.86
C TYR A 244 25.61 14.97 -8.78
N ILE A 245 25.18 15.83 -9.70
CA ILE A 245 24.23 15.46 -10.76
C ILE A 245 24.93 14.64 -11.84
N THR A 246 24.28 13.60 -12.34
CA THR A 246 24.79 12.77 -13.44
C THR A 246 24.34 13.30 -14.81
N SER A 247 24.86 12.72 -15.90
CA SER A 247 24.36 13.01 -17.25
C SER A 247 22.85 12.74 -17.38
N SER A 248 22.34 11.68 -16.76
CA SER A 248 20.91 11.36 -16.78
C SER A 248 20.09 12.40 -16.01
N GLY A 249 20.60 12.91 -14.89
CA GLY A 249 19.96 14.01 -14.16
C GLY A 249 19.92 15.31 -14.97
N LEU A 250 21.00 15.63 -15.70
CA LEU A 250 21.06 16.79 -16.59
C LEU A 250 20.07 16.69 -17.75
N GLU A 251 19.95 15.51 -18.37
CA GLU A 251 18.95 15.24 -19.40
C GLU A 251 17.52 15.43 -18.86
N LEU A 252 17.24 14.95 -17.65
CA LEU A 252 15.93 15.15 -17.00
C LEU A 252 15.63 16.65 -16.80
N LEU A 253 16.61 17.46 -16.39
CA LEU A 253 16.42 18.90 -16.23
C LEU A 253 16.07 19.60 -17.55
N GLN A 254 16.60 19.12 -18.67
CA GLN A 254 16.32 19.67 -19.99
C GLN A 254 14.94 19.24 -20.53
N GLN A 255 14.58 17.98 -20.32
CA GLN A 255 13.35 17.39 -20.87
C GLN A 255 12.13 17.63 -19.97
N GLY A 256 12.34 17.89 -18.68
CA GLY A 256 11.29 17.94 -17.67
C GLY A 256 10.98 16.58 -17.06
N ILE A 257 10.33 16.58 -15.90
CA ILE A 257 9.92 15.36 -15.19
C ILE A 257 8.61 14.82 -15.76
N SER A 258 8.56 13.53 -16.06
CA SER A 258 7.37 12.88 -16.58
C SER A 258 6.31 12.70 -15.48
N PRO A 259 5.00 12.85 -15.76
CA PRO A 259 3.95 12.50 -14.81
C PRO A 259 4.02 11.04 -14.33
N LEU A 260 4.52 10.12 -15.17
CA LEU A 260 4.70 8.70 -14.80
C LEU A 260 5.68 8.52 -13.62
N THR A 261 6.63 9.45 -13.46
CA THR A 261 7.61 9.43 -12.36
C THR A 261 6.93 9.45 -10.99
N HIS A 262 5.76 10.07 -10.87
CA HIS A 262 4.98 10.06 -9.64
C HIS A 262 4.59 8.63 -9.21
N HIS A 263 4.07 7.84 -10.16
CA HIS A 263 3.72 6.45 -9.92
C HIS A 263 4.96 5.60 -9.58
N GLU A 264 6.08 5.86 -10.24
CA GLU A 264 7.35 5.19 -9.96
C GLU A 264 7.87 5.51 -8.55
N CYS A 265 7.71 6.76 -8.10
CA CYS A 265 8.11 7.19 -6.77
C CYS A 265 7.25 6.52 -5.68
N ILE A 266 5.92 6.45 -5.86
CA ILE A 266 5.04 5.72 -4.94
C ILE A 266 5.43 4.23 -4.86
N ARG A 267 5.71 3.60 -6.02
CA ARG A 267 6.20 2.20 -6.04
C ARG A 267 7.56 2.06 -5.37
N PHE A 268 8.44 3.03 -5.55
CA PHE A 268 9.74 3.05 -4.87
C PHE A 268 9.59 3.16 -3.35
N TRP A 269 8.75 4.06 -2.87
CA TRP A 269 8.42 4.18 -1.45
C TRP A 269 7.91 2.85 -0.86
N PHE A 270 6.98 2.18 -1.55
CA PHE A 270 6.53 0.85 -1.14
C PHE A 270 7.65 -0.18 -1.07
N ARG A 271 8.55 -0.20 -2.05
CA ARG A 271 9.70 -1.13 -2.07
C ARG A 271 10.66 -0.84 -0.92
N LEU A 272 10.93 0.43 -0.65
CA LEU A 272 11.83 0.89 0.39
C LEU A 272 11.32 0.50 1.79
N TYR A 273 10.01 0.63 2.01
CA TYR A 273 9.39 0.41 3.32
C TYR A 273 8.90 -1.04 3.52
N LYS A 274 8.95 -1.88 2.47
CA LYS A 274 8.42 -3.26 2.44
C LYS A 274 8.87 -4.13 3.62
N ARG A 275 10.13 -4.01 4.06
CA ARG A 275 10.66 -4.80 5.17
C ARG A 275 10.00 -4.43 6.50
N ALA A 276 9.81 -3.13 6.74
CA ALA A 276 9.24 -2.61 7.97
C ALA A 276 7.72 -2.74 8.00
N ILE A 277 7.07 -2.49 6.87
CA ILE A 277 5.61 -2.51 6.73
C ILE A 277 5.22 -3.39 5.52
N PRO A 278 5.20 -4.72 5.67
CA PRO A 278 4.93 -5.63 4.55
C PRO A 278 3.55 -5.45 3.90
N ASN A 279 2.56 -4.96 4.66
CA ASN A 279 1.20 -4.67 4.17
C ASN A 279 0.99 -3.21 3.76
N LEU A 280 2.05 -2.40 3.60
CA LEU A 280 1.93 -0.99 3.22
C LEU A 280 1.04 -0.75 1.98
N PRO A 281 1.16 -1.50 0.87
CA PRO A 281 0.30 -1.28 -0.29
C PRO A 281 -1.18 -1.51 -0.02
N LEU A 282 -1.51 -2.43 0.91
CA LEU A 282 -2.89 -2.63 1.36
C LEU A 282 -3.36 -1.44 2.19
N LEU A 283 -2.56 -1.01 3.17
CA LEU A 283 -2.93 0.08 4.08
C LEU A 283 -3.18 1.37 3.30
N VAL A 284 -2.32 1.70 2.34
CA VAL A 284 -2.48 2.89 1.49
C VAL A 284 -3.75 2.83 0.66
N GLN A 285 -4.02 1.71 -0.03
CA GLN A 285 -5.25 1.58 -0.81
C GLN A 285 -6.49 1.66 0.07
N LEU A 286 -6.44 1.03 1.25
CA LEU A 286 -7.55 1.05 2.18
C LEU A 286 -7.83 2.48 2.70
N ILE A 287 -6.80 3.17 3.17
CA ILE A 287 -6.92 4.56 3.61
C ILE A 287 -7.54 5.40 2.48
N ALA A 288 -7.00 5.29 1.26
CA ALA A 288 -7.50 6.04 0.11
C ALA A 288 -8.97 5.74 -0.24
N MET A 289 -9.43 4.48 -0.09
CA MET A 289 -10.84 4.14 -0.29
C MET A 289 -11.74 4.68 0.81
N LEU A 290 -11.30 4.62 2.08
CA LEU A 290 -12.05 5.12 3.22
C LEU A 290 -12.23 6.62 3.13
N THR A 291 -11.14 7.34 2.88
CA THR A 291 -11.07 8.80 2.85
C THR A 291 -11.58 9.41 1.54
N SER A 292 -12.50 8.72 0.86
CA SER A 292 -13.08 9.16 -0.42
C SER A 292 -14.13 10.25 -0.18
N ASN A 293 -13.79 11.49 -0.53
CA ASN A 293 -14.65 12.68 -0.44
C ASN A 293 -15.17 12.95 0.99
N GLN A 294 -14.46 12.45 2.00
CA GLN A 294 -14.83 12.49 3.40
C GLN A 294 -13.58 12.57 4.27
N TRP A 295 -13.64 13.39 5.32
CA TRP A 295 -12.56 13.56 6.28
C TRP A 295 -12.65 12.53 7.40
N TYR A 296 -11.50 11.95 7.74
CA TYR A 296 -11.37 10.99 8.83
C TYR A 296 -10.28 11.43 9.79
N SER A 297 -10.56 11.34 11.08
CA SER A 297 -9.56 11.64 12.10
C SER A 297 -8.44 10.59 12.12
N SER A 298 -7.25 11.02 12.53
CA SER A 298 -6.12 10.13 12.81
C SER A 298 -6.50 9.02 13.81
N GLN A 299 -7.34 9.33 14.80
CA GLN A 299 -7.79 8.36 15.79
C GLN A 299 -8.64 7.27 15.15
N GLN A 300 -9.60 7.63 14.31
CA GLN A 300 -10.46 6.65 13.61
C GLN A 300 -9.67 5.72 12.68
N LEU A 301 -8.70 6.29 11.95
CA LEU A 301 -7.80 5.47 11.12
C LEU A 301 -6.93 4.56 12.00
N SER A 302 -6.50 5.03 13.18
CA SER A 302 -5.73 4.23 14.14
C SER A 302 -6.55 3.06 14.68
N ASP A 303 -7.76 3.31 15.18
CA ASP A 303 -8.64 2.28 15.73
C ASP A 303 -8.93 1.17 14.71
N LEU A 304 -9.05 1.54 13.44
CA LEU A 304 -9.26 0.59 12.36
C LEU A 304 -8.01 -0.20 11.96
N LEU A 305 -6.87 0.48 11.79
CA LEU A 305 -5.72 -0.06 11.06
C LEU A 305 -4.66 -0.69 11.97
N LEU A 306 -4.50 -0.21 13.20
CA LEU A 306 -3.51 -0.73 14.16
C LEU A 306 -3.64 -2.24 14.46
N PRO A 307 -4.85 -2.84 14.48
CA PRO A 307 -5.00 -4.29 14.61
C PRO A 307 -4.27 -5.11 13.54
N TRP A 308 -3.93 -4.51 12.39
CA TRP A 308 -3.24 -5.18 11.27
C TRP A 308 -1.77 -4.77 11.12
N MET A 309 -1.25 -3.99 12.06
CA MET A 309 0.12 -3.49 12.04
C MET A 309 0.96 -4.20 13.11
N LYS A 310 2.27 -4.31 12.86
CA LYS A 310 3.26 -4.78 13.83
C LYS A 310 4.24 -3.65 14.15
N PRO A 311 4.72 -3.55 15.39
CA PRO A 311 5.88 -2.70 15.66
C PRO A 311 7.08 -3.21 14.87
N PHE A 312 8.03 -2.32 14.57
CA PHE A 312 9.23 -2.69 13.83
C PHE A 312 10.45 -2.06 14.48
N TYR A 313 11.29 -2.90 15.09
CA TYR A 313 12.38 -2.49 15.97
C TYR A 313 11.89 -1.50 17.04
N TYR A 314 12.19 -0.20 16.87
CA TYR A 314 11.91 0.85 17.83
C TYR A 314 10.67 1.67 17.50
N ASP A 315 10.14 1.55 16.28
CA ASP A 315 8.90 2.23 15.88
C ASP A 315 7.69 1.47 16.41
N LYS A 316 6.86 2.17 17.20
CA LYS A 316 5.55 1.65 17.63
C LYS A 316 4.53 1.72 16.50
N ARG A 317 3.49 0.90 16.54
CA ARG A 317 2.47 0.81 15.46
C ARG A 317 1.82 2.16 15.15
N GLU A 318 1.58 2.95 16.20
CA GLU A 318 1.01 4.30 16.14
C GLU A 318 1.94 5.26 15.39
N GLU A 319 3.24 5.22 15.70
CA GLU A 319 4.26 6.04 15.05
C GLU A 319 4.49 5.62 13.59
N ILE A 320 4.39 4.32 13.30
CA ILE A 320 4.41 3.80 11.93
C ILE A 320 3.24 4.40 11.16
N LEU A 321 2.02 4.32 11.70
CA LEU A 321 0.83 4.85 11.04
C LEU A 321 0.95 6.35 10.81
N SER A 322 1.30 7.13 11.83
CA SER A 322 1.35 8.59 11.72
C SER A 322 2.51 9.07 10.84
N ASN A 323 3.72 8.59 11.08
CA ASN A 323 4.94 9.18 10.52
C ASN A 323 5.40 8.48 9.23
N ARG A 324 5.15 7.17 9.10
CA ARG A 324 5.65 6.35 7.99
C ARG A 324 4.60 6.10 6.94
N ILE A 325 3.32 6.18 7.30
CA ILE A 325 2.20 5.97 6.38
C ILE A 325 1.50 7.31 6.10
N LEU A 326 0.77 7.89 7.05
CA LEU A 326 -0.09 9.06 6.80
C LEU A 326 0.72 10.30 6.38
N LYS A 327 1.78 10.66 7.11
CA LYS A 327 2.68 11.76 6.74
C LYS A 327 3.30 11.57 5.36
N MET A 328 3.66 10.33 5.01
CA MET A 328 4.27 10.01 3.72
C MET A 328 3.23 9.99 2.60
N MET A 329 2.01 9.51 2.85
CA MET A 329 0.90 9.59 1.90
C MET A 329 0.56 11.05 1.59
N VAL A 330 0.62 11.96 2.56
CA VAL A 330 0.51 13.40 2.28
C VAL A 330 1.66 13.86 1.40
N HIS A 331 2.89 13.46 1.73
CA HIS A 331 4.07 13.90 0.99
C HIS A 331 4.13 13.41 -0.46
N VAL A 332 3.72 12.17 -0.71
CA VAL A 332 3.59 11.64 -2.07
C VAL A 332 2.29 12.08 -2.74
N GLY A 333 1.52 12.99 -2.14
CA GLY A 333 0.34 13.60 -2.77
C GLY A 333 -0.91 12.75 -2.79
N LEU A 334 -0.98 11.67 -1.99
CA LEU A 334 -2.15 10.78 -1.92
C LEU A 334 -3.20 11.25 -0.91
N LEU A 335 -2.79 12.02 0.09
CA LEU A 335 -3.68 12.59 1.10
C LEU A 335 -3.48 14.10 1.22
N LYS A 336 -4.57 14.79 1.54
CA LYS A 336 -4.53 16.11 2.15
C LYS A 336 -4.79 15.97 3.65
N VAL A 337 -4.26 16.91 4.42
CA VAL A 337 -4.33 16.90 5.89
C VAL A 337 -4.79 18.25 6.42
N GLY A 338 -5.71 18.24 7.37
CA GLY A 338 -6.20 19.43 8.06
C GLY A 338 -6.28 19.19 9.57
N GLN A 339 -6.70 20.22 10.30
CA GLN A 339 -7.05 20.10 11.72
C GLN A 339 -8.56 20.32 11.88
N SER A 340 -9.20 19.47 12.67
CA SER A 340 -10.59 19.66 13.09
C SER A 340 -10.69 20.81 14.11
N LYS A 341 -11.91 21.24 14.48
CA LYS A 341 -12.11 22.21 15.56
C LYS A 341 -11.63 21.73 16.94
N ALA A 342 -11.44 20.43 17.09
CA ALA A 342 -10.92 19.80 18.30
C ALA A 342 -9.38 19.63 18.24
N ASP A 343 -8.70 20.30 17.31
CA ASP A 343 -7.26 20.17 17.03
C ASP A 343 -6.79 18.75 16.68
N GLU A 344 -7.71 17.89 16.23
CA GLU A 344 -7.38 16.56 15.74
C GLU A 344 -6.95 16.60 14.28
N TRP A 345 -5.87 15.90 13.94
CA TRP A 345 -5.48 15.70 12.55
C TRP A 345 -6.55 14.90 11.81
N VAL A 346 -7.00 15.44 10.68
CA VAL A 346 -7.96 14.80 9.77
C VAL A 346 -7.36 14.65 8.39
N TYR A 347 -7.73 13.58 7.69
CA TYR A 347 -7.23 13.23 6.37
C TYR A 347 -8.37 13.00 5.39
N GLU A 348 -8.17 13.44 4.16
CA GLU A 348 -9.01 13.15 3.01
C GLU A 348 -8.07 12.78 1.84
N ARG A 349 -8.52 11.93 0.91
CA ARG A 349 -7.73 11.66 -0.30
C ARG A 349 -7.68 12.87 -1.22
N THR A 350 -6.64 12.94 -2.05
CA THR A 350 -6.53 13.93 -3.15
C THR A 350 -7.09 13.36 -4.47
N ASP A 351 -7.28 14.23 -5.46
CA ASP A 351 -7.64 13.80 -6.83
C ASP A 351 -6.51 12.98 -7.48
N VAL A 352 -5.26 13.33 -7.16
CA VAL A 352 -4.05 12.58 -7.58
C VAL A 352 -4.11 11.14 -7.09
N CYS A 353 -4.60 10.92 -5.87
CA CYS A 353 -4.80 9.57 -5.32
C CYS A 353 -5.83 8.77 -6.12
N GLU A 354 -6.91 9.41 -6.58
CA GLU A 354 -7.93 8.74 -7.40
C GLU A 354 -7.37 8.30 -8.76
N VAL A 355 -6.58 9.16 -9.42
CA VAL A 355 -5.88 8.79 -10.66
C VAL A 355 -4.93 7.62 -10.41
N TRP A 356 -4.09 7.72 -9.37
CA TRP A 356 -3.18 6.65 -8.99
C TRP A 356 -3.90 5.34 -8.70
N LEU A 357 -5.01 5.37 -7.96
CA LEU A 357 -5.81 4.18 -7.65
C LEU A 357 -6.38 3.51 -8.90
N ARG A 358 -6.69 4.25 -9.98
CA ARG A 358 -7.16 3.65 -11.24
C ARG A 358 -6.05 2.88 -11.93
N ASP A 359 -4.85 3.46 -12.01
CA ASP A 359 -3.71 2.91 -12.75
C ASP A 359 -2.87 1.91 -11.95
N TYR A 360 -2.97 1.93 -10.61
CA TYR A 360 -2.33 0.96 -9.75
C TYR A 360 -2.80 -0.45 -10.10
N ASN A 361 -1.88 -1.40 -10.29
CA ASN A 361 -2.16 -2.78 -10.72
C ASN A 361 -1.60 -3.85 -9.74
N GLY A 362 -1.51 -3.50 -8.45
CA GLY A 362 -0.88 -4.35 -7.45
C GLY A 362 0.63 -4.13 -7.37
N PHE A 363 1.27 -4.83 -6.44
CA PHE A 363 2.69 -4.68 -6.15
C PHE A 363 3.41 -6.02 -6.34
N VAL A 364 4.20 -6.13 -7.41
CA VAL A 364 4.91 -7.37 -7.80
C VAL A 364 6.41 -7.27 -7.50
N ASP A 365 6.91 -6.09 -7.15
CA ASP A 365 8.35 -5.84 -7.19
C ASP A 365 9.08 -6.42 -5.98
N THR A 366 10.26 -6.95 -6.28
CA THR A 366 11.23 -7.46 -5.31
C THR A 366 11.78 -6.32 -4.44
N THR A 367 12.29 -6.69 -3.27
CA THR A 367 12.99 -5.75 -2.39
C THR A 367 14.10 -5.07 -3.16
N ILE A 368 14.27 -3.77 -2.98
CA ILE A 368 15.40 -3.04 -3.53
C ILE A 368 16.67 -3.61 -2.87
N LEU A 369 17.45 -4.36 -3.64
CA LEU A 369 18.86 -4.63 -3.33
C LEU A 369 19.64 -3.44 -3.88
N MET A 370 19.72 -2.36 -3.12
CA MET A 370 20.72 -1.32 -3.39
C MET A 370 21.98 -1.69 -2.60
N LYS A 371 23.12 -1.60 -3.32
CA LYS A 371 24.43 -2.14 -2.93
C LYS A 371 24.91 -1.64 -1.58
#